data_AF-A0A090VND3-F1
#
_entry.id   AF-A0A090VND3-F1
#
_cell.length_a   1.000
_cell.length_b   1.000
_cell.length_c   1.000
_cell.angle_alpha   90.00
_cell.angle_beta   90.00
_cell.angle_gamma   90.00
#
_symmetry.space_group_name_H-M   'P 1'
#
loop_
_entity.id
_entity.type
_entity.pdbx_description
1 polymer ?
#
loop_
_entity_poly.entity_id
_entity_poly.type
_entity_poly.pdbx_seq_one_letter_code
_entity_poly.pdbx_strand_id
1 'polypeptide(L)'
;MSNFGRSDMSEDQKKRMQERLKSMFEKTFVLTFNRTESLYKQDEKLEAPTQGGGGRFSVIMSGAVDGVTYKNIKSNQLLKEHELFGKLFLVKEDLPELEWKMTGETKKIGGYDCFKATATKTWKDFEMSNFRRPSNRNEDEASTDEAVEAPTEEKEVVVTAWYTMQIPVNHGPNDYYGLPGLILEINTDKTTILCTKIILNPEDKDTIKQPSKGKEVTKAEYVDIATNKFQEMRENFRRGRGGDRR
;
A
#
# COMPACT_ATOMS: atom_id res chain seq x y z
N MET A 1 -13.28 0.34 -21.95
CA MET A 1 -13.01 1.77 -21.75
C MET A 1 -14.11 2.33 -20.86
N SER A 2 -13.87 2.45 -19.57
CA SER A 2 -14.92 2.78 -18.58
C SER A 2 -15.08 4.29 -18.44
N ASN A 3 -16.32 4.75 -18.60
CA ASN A 3 -16.74 6.14 -18.71
C ASN A 3 -16.62 6.88 -17.36
N PHE A 4 -15.41 7.34 -17.02
CA PHE A 4 -15.11 8.16 -15.84
C PHE A 4 -15.29 9.66 -16.13
N GLY A 5 -16.51 10.09 -16.42
CA GLY A 5 -16.80 11.51 -16.59
C GLY A 5 -18.28 11.83 -16.46
N ARG A 6 -18.63 12.77 -15.57
CA ARG A 6 -19.86 13.56 -15.73
C ARG A 6 -19.87 14.11 -17.15
N SER A 7 -21.04 14.06 -17.79
CA SER A 7 -21.30 14.20 -19.22
C SER A 7 -20.94 15.56 -19.86
N ASP A 8 -20.13 16.40 -19.21
CA ASP A 8 -19.83 17.76 -19.68
C ASP A 8 -18.43 18.27 -19.24
N MET A 9 -17.37 17.46 -19.48
CA MET A 9 -15.98 17.92 -19.30
C MET A 9 -15.26 18.03 -20.65
N SER A 10 -14.56 19.15 -20.87
CA SER A 10 -13.78 19.37 -22.09
C SER A 10 -12.62 18.37 -22.20
N GLU A 11 -12.13 18.13 -23.42
CA GLU A 11 -11.00 17.20 -23.63
C GLU A 11 -9.74 17.63 -22.86
N ASP A 12 -9.48 18.94 -22.79
CA ASP A 12 -8.37 19.50 -22.01
C ASP A 12 -8.57 19.27 -20.49
N GLN A 13 -9.80 19.35 -19.99
CA GLN A 13 -10.11 19.02 -18.60
C GLN A 13 -9.93 17.54 -18.31
N LYS A 14 -10.38 16.65 -19.22
CA LYS A 14 -10.19 15.20 -19.11
C LYS A 14 -8.70 14.84 -19.14
N LYS A 15 -7.91 15.45 -20.02
CA LYS A 15 -6.47 15.21 -20.14
C LYS A 15 -5.71 15.69 -18.89
N ARG A 16 -5.98 16.90 -18.40
CA ARG A 16 -5.40 17.40 -17.14
C ARG A 16 -5.81 16.55 -15.93
N MET A 17 -7.05 16.05 -15.91
CA MET A 17 -7.53 15.17 -14.85
C MET A 17 -6.85 13.79 -14.93
N GLN A 18 -6.69 13.23 -16.13
CA GLN A 18 -5.96 11.98 -16.35
C GLN A 18 -4.48 12.10 -16.00
N GLU A 19 -3.82 13.20 -16.37
CA GLU A 19 -2.41 13.47 -16.02
C GLU A 19 -2.22 13.61 -14.50
N ARG A 20 -3.14 14.31 -13.82
CA ARG A 20 -3.15 14.40 -12.34
C ARG A 20 -3.43 13.06 -11.67
N LEU A 21 -4.38 12.29 -12.18
CA LEU A 21 -4.66 10.94 -11.68
C LEU A 21 -3.43 10.06 -11.88
N LYS A 22 -2.80 10.11 -13.05
CA LYS A 22 -1.59 9.35 -13.37
C LYS A 22 -0.44 9.72 -12.44
N SER A 23 -0.18 11.01 -12.18
CA SER A 23 0.88 11.42 -11.25
C SER A 23 0.58 11.00 -9.80
N MET A 24 -0.68 11.08 -9.37
CA MET A 24 -1.09 10.60 -8.03
C MET A 24 -0.99 9.08 -7.86
N PHE A 25 -1.11 8.29 -8.94
CA PHE A 25 -1.07 6.83 -8.89
C PHE A 25 0.30 6.24 -9.23
N GLU A 26 1.18 6.97 -9.94
CA GLU A 26 2.56 6.55 -10.24
C GLU A 26 3.51 6.88 -9.09
N LYS A 27 3.38 6.13 -8.00
CA LYS A 27 4.32 6.20 -6.88
C LYS A 27 5.61 5.44 -7.21
N THR A 28 6.74 6.10 -7.00
CA THR A 28 8.06 5.48 -7.08
C THR A 28 8.48 4.95 -5.72
N PHE A 29 9.09 3.77 -5.69
CA PHE A 29 9.61 3.15 -4.48
C PHE A 29 11.05 2.68 -4.70
N VAL A 30 11.82 2.67 -3.63
CA VAL A 30 13.21 2.19 -3.61
C VAL A 30 13.28 0.97 -2.70
N LEU A 31 13.82 -0.12 -3.25
CA LEU A 31 14.19 -1.33 -2.52
C LEU A 31 15.71 -1.38 -2.38
N THR A 32 16.21 -1.14 -1.18
CA THR A 32 17.61 -1.38 -0.82
C THR A 32 17.71 -2.77 -0.19
N PHE A 33 18.63 -3.61 -0.64
CA PHE A 33 18.73 -4.99 -0.14
C PHE A 33 20.18 -5.46 -0.05
N ASN A 34 20.40 -6.42 0.84
CA ASN A 34 21.60 -7.26 0.87
C ASN A 34 21.18 -8.73 0.81
N ARG A 35 22.01 -9.68 1.29
CA ARG A 35 21.67 -11.12 1.24
C ARG A 35 20.64 -11.55 2.29
N THR A 36 20.36 -10.71 3.28
CA THR A 36 19.59 -11.06 4.48
C THR A 36 18.50 -10.05 4.81
N GLU A 37 18.76 -8.78 4.53
CA GLU A 37 17.94 -7.64 4.90
C GLU A 37 17.50 -6.88 3.67
N SER A 38 16.32 -6.29 3.74
CA SER A 38 15.85 -5.33 2.75
C SER A 38 15.03 -4.21 3.38
N LEU A 39 15.13 -3.02 2.81
CA LEU A 39 14.38 -1.84 3.18
C LEU A 39 13.66 -1.31 1.93
N TYR A 40 12.34 -1.22 2.02
CA TYR A 40 11.45 -0.73 0.97
C TYR A 40 10.79 0.54 1.45
N LYS A 41 10.90 1.63 0.68
CA LYS A 41 10.31 2.93 1.02
C LYS A 41 9.82 3.65 -0.24
N GLN A 42 8.80 4.49 -0.09
CA GLN A 42 8.39 5.39 -1.17
C GLN A 42 9.48 6.44 -1.38
N ASP A 43 9.83 6.70 -2.64
CA ASP A 43 10.70 7.81 -3.01
C ASP A 43 9.85 9.09 -3.03
N GLU A 44 10.03 9.94 -2.00
CA GLU A 44 9.29 11.19 -1.86
C GLU A 44 9.78 12.21 -2.89
N LYS A 45 9.21 12.16 -4.10
CA LYS A 45 9.13 13.37 -4.90
C LYS A 45 8.09 14.26 -4.24
N LEU A 46 8.55 15.35 -3.62
CA LEU A 46 7.73 16.44 -3.09
C LEU A 46 6.74 16.90 -4.17
N GLU A 47 5.51 16.39 -4.14
CA GLU A 47 4.43 16.96 -4.95
C GLU A 47 3.92 18.22 -4.24
N ALA A 48 3.86 19.33 -4.99
CA ALA A 48 3.29 20.56 -4.49
C ALA A 48 1.84 20.33 -4.03
N PRO A 49 1.40 20.95 -2.92
CA PRO A 49 0.07 20.73 -2.36
C PRO A 49 -0.99 21.06 -3.41
N THR A 50 -1.74 20.05 -3.86
CA THR A 50 -2.81 20.22 -4.83
C THR A 50 -3.97 20.98 -4.18
N GLN A 51 -4.00 22.28 -4.46
CA GLN A 51 -5.11 23.18 -4.15
C GLN A 51 -6.28 22.85 -5.09
N GLY A 52 -7.01 21.77 -4.79
CA GLY A 52 -8.10 21.30 -5.64
C GLY A 52 -9.11 20.43 -4.92
N GLY A 53 -10.14 21.05 -4.33
CA GLY A 53 -11.51 20.49 -4.20
C GLY A 53 -11.75 19.24 -3.33
N GLY A 54 -10.74 18.60 -2.76
CA GLY A 54 -10.85 17.50 -1.78
C GLY A 54 -10.43 17.92 -0.35
N GLY A 55 -10.60 19.22 -0.06
CA GLY A 55 -10.01 19.93 1.09
C GLY A 55 -10.23 19.24 2.43
N ARG A 56 -9.13 19.06 3.17
CA ARG A 56 -9.03 18.42 4.51
C ARG A 56 -9.45 16.95 4.59
N PHE A 57 -10.51 16.51 3.93
CA PHE A 57 -11.00 15.13 4.01
C PHE A 57 -10.07 14.12 3.32
N SER A 58 -9.44 14.49 2.20
CA SER A 58 -8.40 13.64 1.57
C SER A 58 -7.12 13.54 2.40
N VAL A 59 -6.76 14.64 3.09
CA VAL A 59 -5.57 14.70 3.97
C VAL A 59 -5.81 13.96 5.30
N ILE A 60 -7.05 13.96 5.77
CA ILE A 60 -7.49 13.24 6.97
C ILE A 60 -7.64 11.73 6.70
N MET A 61 -8.15 11.35 5.52
CA MET A 61 -8.18 9.95 5.07
C MET A 61 -6.80 9.43 4.61
N SER A 62 -5.87 10.31 4.25
CA SER A 62 -4.45 9.93 4.07
C SER A 62 -3.67 9.91 5.38
N GLY A 63 -4.33 10.12 6.52
CA GLY A 63 -3.71 10.18 7.84
C GLY A 63 -3.05 8.87 8.27
N ALA A 64 -3.27 7.76 7.52
CA ALA A 64 -2.42 6.58 7.52
C ALA A 64 -1.47 6.64 6.31
N VAL A 65 -0.20 6.98 6.53
CA VAL A 65 0.84 6.90 5.50
C VAL A 65 1.71 5.69 5.81
N ASP A 66 1.78 4.75 4.87
CA ASP A 66 2.73 3.64 4.93
C ASP A 66 4.14 4.20 4.70
N GLY A 67 4.99 4.01 5.70
CA GLY A 67 6.37 4.47 5.71
C GLY A 67 7.33 3.41 5.18
N VAL A 68 8.37 3.14 5.97
CA VAL A 68 9.39 2.15 5.63
C VAL A 68 8.93 0.74 5.96
N THR A 69 9.15 -0.20 5.04
CA THR A 69 9.04 -1.64 5.28
C THR A 69 10.43 -2.26 5.33
N TYR A 70 10.81 -2.81 6.48
CA TYR A 70 12.07 -3.51 6.70
C TYR A 70 11.81 -5.01 6.84
N LYS A 71 12.67 -5.83 6.23
CA LYS A 71 12.63 -7.30 6.31
C LYS A 71 14.00 -7.85 6.67
N ASN A 72 14.02 -8.88 7.50
CA ASN A 72 15.19 -9.73 7.71
C ASN A 72 14.78 -11.21 7.59
N ILE A 73 15.28 -11.87 6.54
CA ILE A 73 14.93 -13.26 6.21
C ILE A 73 15.57 -14.25 7.19
N LYS A 74 16.75 -13.93 7.75
CA LYS A 74 17.44 -14.82 8.69
C LYS A 74 16.74 -14.90 10.04
N SER A 75 16.22 -13.78 10.53
CA SER A 75 15.53 -13.70 11.82
C SER A 75 14.01 -13.81 11.70
N ASN A 76 13.48 -14.13 10.52
CA ASN A 76 12.06 -14.18 10.21
C ASN A 76 11.29 -12.92 10.65
N GLN A 77 11.83 -11.72 10.38
CA GLN A 77 11.28 -10.48 10.93
C GLN A 77 10.80 -9.52 9.84
N LEU A 78 9.60 -8.98 10.03
CA LEU A 78 8.99 -7.89 9.26
C LEU A 78 8.70 -6.71 10.19
N LEU A 79 9.15 -5.52 9.79
CA LEU A 79 8.84 -4.27 10.46
C LEU A 79 8.22 -3.29 9.47
N LYS A 80 7.09 -2.69 9.82
CA LYS A 80 6.40 -1.70 9.00
C LYS A 80 6.16 -0.43 9.81
N GLU A 81 6.67 0.69 9.33
CA GLU A 81 6.35 2.00 9.87
C GLU A 81 5.01 2.47 9.30
N HIS A 82 4.12 2.90 10.19
CA HIS A 82 2.88 3.56 9.80
C HIS A 82 2.72 4.86 10.60
N GLU A 83 2.47 5.97 9.93
CA GLU A 83 2.03 7.18 10.61
C GLU A 83 0.51 7.21 10.62
N LEU A 84 -0.10 7.31 11.81
CA LEU A 84 -1.53 7.47 12.00
C LEU A 84 -1.83 8.75 12.80
N PHE A 85 -2.40 9.76 12.15
CA PHE A 85 -2.78 11.06 12.75
C PHE A 85 -1.65 11.76 13.52
N GLY A 86 -0.46 11.83 12.93
CA GLY A 86 0.72 12.46 13.54
C GLY A 86 1.39 11.62 14.64
N LYS A 87 0.95 10.38 14.84
CA LYS A 87 1.62 9.39 15.70
C LYS A 87 2.25 8.32 14.83
N LEU A 88 3.53 8.06 15.06
CA LEU A 88 4.25 6.99 14.37
C LEU A 88 4.10 5.67 15.13
N PHE A 89 3.81 4.60 14.41
CA PHE A 89 3.71 3.23 14.90
C PHE A 89 4.71 2.35 14.15
N LEU A 90 5.31 1.41 14.87
CA LEU A 90 6.19 0.39 14.31
C LEU A 90 5.51 -0.98 14.49
N VAL A 91 4.94 -1.49 13.41
CA VAL A 91 4.26 -2.79 13.41
C VAL A 91 5.32 -3.88 13.24
N LYS A 92 5.40 -4.78 14.21
CA LYS A 92 6.31 -5.94 14.19
C LYS A 92 5.54 -7.22 13.96
N GLU A 93 5.96 -7.95 12.95
CA GLU A 93 5.36 -9.21 12.51
C GLU A 93 6.46 -10.20 12.10
N ASP A 94 6.08 -11.46 11.97
CA ASP A 94 6.90 -12.46 11.30
C ASP A 94 6.70 -12.34 9.77
N LEU A 95 7.66 -12.83 8.97
CA LEU A 95 7.50 -12.75 7.53
C LEU A 95 6.38 -13.71 7.05
N PRO A 96 5.49 -13.26 6.14
CA PRO A 96 4.38 -14.07 5.66
C PRO A 96 4.86 -15.15 4.70
N GLU A 97 4.66 -16.42 5.04
CA GLU A 97 5.02 -17.52 4.14
C GLU A 97 4.12 -17.52 2.89
N LEU A 98 4.74 -17.41 1.71
CA LEU A 98 4.07 -17.49 0.42
C LEU A 98 4.53 -18.74 -0.33
N GLU A 99 3.60 -19.65 -0.59
CA GLU A 99 3.84 -20.85 -1.39
C GLU A 99 3.87 -20.51 -2.88
N TRP A 100 5.06 -20.20 -3.40
CA TRP A 100 5.25 -19.91 -4.81
C TRP A 100 5.22 -21.15 -5.68
N LYS A 101 4.35 -21.13 -6.70
CA LYS A 101 4.29 -22.09 -7.80
C LYS A 101 5.04 -21.53 -9.00
N MET A 102 6.19 -22.12 -9.30
CA MET A 102 7.02 -21.74 -10.43
C MET A 102 6.35 -22.18 -11.72
N THR A 103 6.35 -21.34 -12.75
CA THR A 103 5.85 -21.71 -14.09
C THR A 103 6.98 -21.66 -15.11
N GLY A 104 6.76 -22.23 -16.30
CA GLY A 104 7.74 -22.23 -17.40
C GLY A 104 7.78 -20.93 -18.21
N GLU A 105 6.99 -19.92 -17.85
CA GLU A 105 6.93 -18.67 -18.59
C GLU A 105 8.15 -17.80 -18.28
N THR A 106 8.71 -17.20 -19.34
CA THR A 106 9.88 -16.33 -19.26
C THR A 106 9.61 -15.01 -19.96
N LYS A 107 10.22 -13.93 -19.46
CA LYS A 107 10.22 -12.62 -20.13
C LYS A 107 11.45 -11.81 -19.74
N LYS A 108 11.75 -10.76 -20.50
CA LYS A 108 12.81 -9.80 -20.15
C LYS A 108 12.20 -8.60 -19.43
N ILE A 109 12.78 -8.23 -18.29
CA ILE A 109 12.49 -6.97 -17.59
C ILE A 109 13.79 -6.19 -17.50
N GLY A 110 13.85 -5.04 -18.18
CA GLY A 110 15.12 -4.33 -18.39
C GLY A 110 16.12 -5.23 -19.12
N GLY A 111 17.29 -5.44 -18.51
CA GLY A 111 18.34 -6.32 -19.03
C GLY A 111 18.31 -7.77 -18.49
N TYR A 112 17.30 -8.12 -17.68
CA TYR A 112 17.30 -9.38 -16.91
C TYR A 112 16.31 -10.40 -17.44
N ASP A 113 16.73 -11.66 -17.48
CA ASP A 113 15.87 -12.80 -17.76
C ASP A 113 15.07 -13.15 -16.51
N CYS A 114 13.74 -13.10 -16.65
CA CYS A 114 12.80 -13.28 -15.56
C CYS A 114 11.91 -14.49 -15.80
N PHE A 115 11.61 -15.21 -14.73
CA PHE A 115 10.72 -16.35 -14.69
C PHE A 115 9.47 -15.99 -13.91
N LYS A 116 8.34 -16.57 -14.31
CA LYS A 116 7.07 -16.35 -13.61
C LYS A 116 6.90 -17.32 -12.45
N ALA A 117 6.37 -16.81 -11.36
CA ALA A 117 5.85 -17.58 -10.24
C ALA A 117 4.49 -17.03 -9.82
N THR A 118 3.62 -17.88 -9.30
CA THR A 118 2.33 -17.47 -8.76
C THR A 118 2.17 -17.95 -7.34
N ALA A 119 1.53 -17.16 -6.48
CA ALA A 119 1.16 -17.55 -5.12
C ALA A 119 -0.25 -17.06 -4.82
N THR A 120 -0.94 -17.73 -3.91
CA THR A 120 -2.21 -17.25 -3.39
C THR A 120 -1.95 -16.57 -2.06
N LYS A 121 -2.43 -15.33 -1.90
CA LYS A 121 -2.33 -14.58 -0.64
C LYS A 121 -3.73 -14.24 -0.16
N THR A 122 -4.06 -14.60 1.08
CA THR A 122 -5.29 -14.16 1.73
C THR A 122 -5.14 -12.70 2.12
N TRP A 123 -5.94 -11.83 1.51
CA TRP A 123 -5.88 -10.40 1.78
C TRP A 123 -6.65 -10.10 3.08
N LYS A 124 -5.93 -9.98 4.20
CA LYS A 124 -6.45 -9.54 5.51
C LYS A 124 -5.98 -8.13 5.86
N ASP A 125 -5.90 -7.24 4.88
CA ASP A 125 -5.59 -5.84 5.20
C ASP A 125 -6.85 -5.08 5.56
N PHE A 126 -6.68 -4.24 6.57
CA PHE A 126 -7.64 -3.24 7.02
C PHE A 126 -8.07 -2.40 5.82
N GLU A 127 -9.19 -2.77 5.19
CA GLU A 127 -9.79 -1.94 4.16
C GLU A 127 -10.35 -0.69 4.84
N MET A 128 -9.55 0.38 4.87
CA MET A 128 -10.02 1.73 5.22
C MET A 128 -11.20 2.15 4.31
N SER A 129 -11.40 1.46 3.19
CA SER A 129 -12.60 1.49 2.34
C SER A 129 -13.90 1.22 3.11
N ASN A 130 -13.90 0.36 4.14
CA ASN A 130 -15.07 0.13 5.00
C ASN A 130 -15.47 1.37 5.82
N PHE A 131 -14.55 2.34 5.98
CA PHE A 131 -14.81 3.62 6.62
C PHE A 131 -15.24 4.70 5.62
N ARG A 132 -15.20 4.44 4.30
CA ARG A 132 -15.76 5.35 3.29
C ARG A 132 -17.29 5.29 3.37
N ARG A 133 -17.92 6.47 3.39
CA ARG A 133 -19.39 6.55 3.26
C ARG A 133 -19.81 5.87 1.94
N PRO A 134 -20.78 4.95 1.95
CA PRO A 134 -21.44 4.52 0.71
C PRO A 134 -21.96 5.77 0.00
N SER A 135 -21.59 5.95 -1.26
CA SER A 135 -21.95 7.14 -2.03
C SER A 135 -23.44 7.23 -2.36
N ASN A 136 -24.25 6.20 -2.05
CA ASN A 136 -25.60 6.10 -2.55
C ASN A 136 -26.53 5.27 -1.63
N ARG A 137 -26.96 5.83 -0.50
CA ARG A 137 -28.14 5.36 0.24
C ARG A 137 -29.05 6.57 0.46
N ASN A 138 -30.30 6.46 0.01
CA ASN A 138 -31.37 7.44 0.26
C ASN A 138 -31.42 7.74 1.77
N GLU A 139 -31.63 9.02 2.11
CA GLU A 139 -31.50 9.56 3.47
C GLU A 139 -32.60 9.11 4.45
N ASP A 140 -33.54 8.26 4.04
CA ASP A 140 -34.76 7.96 4.80
C ASP A 140 -34.71 6.70 5.69
N GLU A 141 -33.60 5.94 5.72
CA GLU A 141 -33.45 4.77 6.61
C GLU A 141 -32.20 4.86 7.50
N ALA A 142 -31.92 6.05 8.05
CA ALA A 142 -30.86 6.23 9.04
C ALA A 142 -31.37 5.99 10.47
N SER A 143 -31.79 4.77 10.77
CA SER A 143 -31.99 4.31 12.15
C SER A 143 -31.79 2.80 12.27
N THR A 144 -30.54 2.37 12.19
CA THR A 144 -30.13 1.12 12.84
C THR A 144 -28.68 1.25 13.29
N ASP A 145 -28.52 1.24 14.61
CA ASP A 145 -27.29 1.07 15.36
C ASP A 145 -26.70 -0.32 15.10
N GLU A 146 -26.12 -0.53 13.92
CA GLU A 146 -25.21 -1.64 13.72
C GLU A 146 -23.81 -1.08 13.62
N ALA A 147 -22.99 -1.44 14.62
CA ALA A 147 -21.55 -1.43 14.50
C ALA A 147 -21.23 -2.04 13.13
N VAL A 148 -20.56 -1.27 12.29
CA VAL A 148 -20.07 -1.80 11.01
C VAL A 148 -19.01 -2.82 11.39
N GLU A 149 -19.40 -4.07 11.63
CA GLU A 149 -18.49 -5.20 11.55
C GLU A 149 -17.82 -5.03 10.19
N ALA A 150 -16.51 -4.75 10.21
CA ALA A 150 -15.75 -4.72 8.98
C ALA A 150 -16.00 -6.07 8.29
N PRO A 151 -16.61 -6.14 7.10
CA PRO A 151 -16.73 -7.41 6.41
C PRO A 151 -15.31 -7.93 6.19
N THR A 152 -14.93 -8.90 7.03
CA THR A 152 -13.74 -9.72 6.87
C THR A 152 -14.04 -10.75 5.79
N GLU A 153 -14.34 -10.29 4.57
CA GLU A 153 -14.30 -11.17 3.41
C GLU A 153 -12.83 -11.49 3.16
N GLU A 154 -12.37 -12.64 3.65
CA GLU A 154 -11.08 -13.20 3.30
C GLU A 154 -11.06 -13.46 1.79
N LYS A 155 -10.55 -12.49 1.03
CA LYS A 155 -10.39 -12.63 -0.42
C LYS A 155 -9.04 -13.24 -0.70
N GLU A 156 -9.05 -14.39 -1.35
CA GLU A 156 -7.87 -14.96 -1.96
C GLU A 156 -7.51 -14.15 -3.21
N VAL A 157 -6.33 -13.54 -3.19
CA VAL A 157 -5.79 -12.79 -4.33
C VAL A 157 -4.67 -13.61 -4.92
N VAL A 158 -4.71 -13.82 -6.23
CA VAL A 158 -3.61 -14.45 -6.95
C VAL A 158 -2.53 -13.40 -7.20
N VAL A 159 -1.35 -13.66 -6.66
CA VAL A 159 -0.17 -12.83 -6.85
C VAL A 159 0.68 -13.48 -7.93
N THR A 160 0.97 -12.75 -8.99
CA THR A 160 1.94 -13.15 -10.01
C THR A 160 3.23 -12.36 -9.82
N ALA A 161 4.35 -13.04 -9.64
CA ALA A 161 5.67 -12.45 -9.55
C ALA A 161 6.53 -12.83 -10.74
N TRP A 162 7.35 -11.90 -11.21
CA TRP A 162 8.45 -12.15 -12.13
C TRP A 162 9.77 -11.88 -11.43
N TYR A 163 10.63 -12.89 -11.38
CA TYR A 163 11.89 -12.84 -10.65
C TYR A 163 13.07 -13.26 -11.52
N THR A 164 14.26 -12.76 -11.21
CA THR A 164 15.49 -13.09 -11.95
C THR A 164 16.50 -13.83 -11.07
N MET A 165 17.00 -14.97 -11.54
CA MET A 165 18.07 -15.72 -10.87
C MET A 165 19.46 -15.10 -11.07
N GLN A 166 19.59 -14.11 -11.96
CA GLN A 166 20.85 -13.40 -12.19
C GLN A 166 21.25 -12.55 -10.98
N ILE A 167 20.29 -12.20 -10.12
CA ILE A 167 20.52 -11.59 -8.81
C ILE A 167 19.97 -12.57 -7.76
N PRO A 168 20.79 -13.51 -7.25
CA PRO A 168 20.34 -14.62 -6.40
C PRO A 168 20.14 -14.16 -4.95
N VAL A 169 19.12 -13.33 -4.75
CA VAL A 169 18.67 -12.84 -3.44
C VAL A 169 17.17 -13.08 -3.31
N ASN A 170 16.72 -13.50 -2.15
CA ASN A 170 15.33 -13.90 -1.94
C ASN A 170 14.44 -12.72 -1.56
N HIS A 171 14.71 -11.54 -2.10
CA HIS A 171 14.02 -10.29 -1.79
C HIS A 171 13.09 -9.86 -2.93
N GLY A 172 12.16 -8.99 -2.58
CA GLY A 172 11.22 -8.36 -3.51
C GLY A 172 10.59 -7.10 -2.93
N PRO A 173 9.80 -6.37 -3.74
CA PRO A 173 9.07 -5.18 -3.31
C PRO A 173 8.19 -5.45 -2.09
N ASN A 174 8.02 -4.44 -1.23
CA ASN A 174 7.16 -4.49 -0.04
C ASN A 174 7.41 -5.73 0.84
N ASP A 175 6.40 -6.58 1.08
CA ASP A 175 6.47 -7.77 1.92
C ASP A 175 6.73 -9.07 1.13
N TYR A 176 6.88 -9.00 -0.19
CA TYR A 176 7.09 -10.18 -1.02
C TYR A 176 8.55 -10.67 -0.97
N TYR A 177 8.74 -11.97 -0.79
CA TYR A 177 10.03 -12.64 -0.67
C TYR A 177 9.89 -14.15 -0.95
N GLY A 178 11.00 -14.89 -0.90
CA GLY A 178 10.98 -16.36 -0.90
C GLY A 178 11.26 -17.03 -2.25
N LEU A 179 11.35 -16.27 -3.33
CA LEU A 179 11.81 -16.78 -4.62
C LEU A 179 13.35 -16.88 -4.65
N PRO A 180 13.94 -17.77 -5.47
CA PRO A 180 15.40 -17.99 -5.50
C PRO A 180 16.19 -16.84 -6.15
N GLY A 181 15.51 -15.75 -6.53
CA GLY A 181 16.11 -14.57 -7.11
C GLY A 181 15.26 -13.33 -6.89
N LEU A 182 15.82 -12.17 -7.24
CA LEU A 182 15.18 -10.87 -6.98
C LEU A 182 13.87 -10.73 -7.75
N ILE A 183 12.79 -10.38 -7.06
CA ILE A 183 11.50 -10.08 -7.69
C ILE A 183 11.56 -8.70 -8.34
N LEU A 184 11.31 -8.64 -9.65
CA LEU A 184 11.32 -7.42 -10.44
C LEU A 184 9.93 -6.92 -10.81
N GLU A 185 8.93 -7.78 -10.80
CA GLU A 185 7.55 -7.36 -11.02
C GLU A 185 6.60 -8.16 -10.16
N ILE A 186 5.58 -7.49 -9.65
CA ILE A 186 4.48 -8.11 -8.94
C ILE A 186 3.18 -7.58 -9.53
N ASN A 187 2.31 -8.50 -9.89
CA ASN A 187 0.98 -8.21 -10.35
C ASN A 187 -0.03 -8.86 -9.38
N THR A 188 -0.96 -8.04 -8.93
CA THR A 188 -2.13 -8.42 -8.12
C THR A 188 -3.37 -7.86 -8.80
N ASP A 189 -4.55 -8.33 -8.41
CA ASP A 189 -5.83 -7.90 -9.01
C ASP A 189 -6.02 -6.37 -9.09
N LYS A 190 -5.45 -5.63 -8.13
CA LYS A 190 -5.61 -4.17 -8.01
C LYS A 190 -4.35 -3.37 -8.36
N THR A 191 -3.17 -3.97 -8.25
CA THR A 191 -1.88 -3.24 -8.28
C THR A 191 -0.81 -4.01 -9.04
N THR A 192 -0.08 -3.28 -9.88
CA THR A 192 1.15 -3.76 -10.53
C THR A 192 2.34 -2.94 -10.05
N ILE A 193 3.35 -3.61 -9.52
CA ILE A 193 4.64 -3.03 -9.14
C ILE A 193 5.66 -3.52 -10.16
N LEU A 194 6.33 -2.61 -10.86
CA LEU A 194 7.34 -2.92 -11.88
C LEU A 194 8.66 -2.23 -11.55
N CYS A 195 9.75 -3.00 -11.58
CA CYS A 195 11.10 -2.49 -11.43
C CYS A 195 11.55 -1.76 -12.69
N THR A 196 11.97 -0.51 -12.54
CA THR A 196 12.44 0.35 -13.64
C THR A 196 13.96 0.47 -13.70
N LYS A 197 14.64 0.41 -12.56
CA LYS A 197 16.09 0.60 -12.45
C LYS A 197 16.67 -0.29 -11.36
N ILE A 198 17.81 -0.91 -11.65
CA ILE A 198 18.60 -1.69 -10.69
C ILE A 198 20.00 -1.10 -10.63
N ILE A 199 20.49 -0.88 -9.41
CA ILE A 199 21.87 -0.46 -9.14
C ILE A 199 22.48 -1.54 -8.25
N LEU A 200 23.43 -2.29 -8.78
CA LEU A 200 24.12 -3.35 -8.04
C LEU A 200 25.45 -2.82 -7.51
N ASN A 201 25.72 -3.11 -6.24
CA ASN A 201 26.98 -2.76 -5.56
C ASN A 201 27.40 -1.29 -5.78
N PRO A 202 26.57 -0.30 -5.38
CA PRO A 202 26.99 1.09 -5.42
C PRO A 202 28.25 1.32 -4.59
N GLU A 203 29.10 2.26 -5.00
CA GLU A 203 30.33 2.64 -4.26
C GLU A 203 29.98 3.15 -2.85
N ASP A 204 28.90 3.94 -2.76
CA ASP A 204 28.25 4.31 -1.50
C ASP A 204 27.35 3.18 -1.02
N LYS A 205 27.87 2.35 -0.11
CA LYS A 205 27.10 1.30 0.54
C LYS A 205 26.12 1.90 1.54
N ASP A 206 24.86 2.06 1.13
CA ASP A 206 23.78 2.35 2.06
C ASP A 206 23.70 1.21 3.10
N THR A 207 24.05 1.51 4.35
CA THR A 207 23.79 0.60 5.46
C THR A 207 22.29 0.53 5.67
N ILE A 208 21.70 -0.66 5.54
CA ILE A 208 20.31 -0.89 5.87
C ILE A 208 20.16 -0.66 7.38
N LYS A 209 19.41 0.38 7.75
CA LYS A 209 19.13 0.71 9.15
C LYS A 209 17.75 0.17 9.51
N GLN A 210 17.71 -0.71 10.50
CA GLN A 210 16.46 -1.20 11.05
C GLN A 210 15.65 -0.01 11.61
N PRO A 211 14.36 0.12 11.25
CA PRO A 211 13.50 1.14 11.85
C PRO A 211 13.26 0.82 13.32
N SER A 212 13.34 1.86 14.16
CA SER A 212 13.11 1.78 15.61
C SER A 212 12.25 2.95 16.12
N LYS A 213 11.67 3.73 15.21
CA LYS A 213 10.88 4.92 15.55
C LYS A 213 9.40 4.56 15.64
N GLY A 214 8.72 5.19 16.59
CA GLY A 214 7.29 5.01 16.79
C GLY A 214 6.96 4.04 17.92
N LYS A 215 5.67 3.94 18.24
CA LYS A 215 5.19 2.99 19.25
C LYS A 215 5.20 1.58 18.63
N GLU A 216 5.95 0.67 19.23
CA GLU A 216 5.93 -0.75 18.85
C GLU A 216 4.57 -1.35 19.17
N VAL A 217 3.97 -1.98 18.17
CA VAL A 217 2.66 -2.64 18.24
C VAL A 217 2.62 -3.85 17.31
N THR A 218 1.70 -4.77 17.57
CA THR A 218 1.37 -5.88 16.65
C THR A 218 0.41 -5.42 15.56
N LYS A 219 0.21 -6.24 14.51
CA LYS A 219 -0.78 -5.97 13.45
C LYS A 219 -2.17 -5.71 14.03
N ALA A 220 -2.61 -6.60 14.92
CA ALA A 220 -3.93 -6.57 15.52
C ALA A 220 -4.13 -5.28 16.34
N GLU A 221 -3.16 -4.96 17.19
CA GLU A 221 -3.20 -3.72 17.97
C GLU A 221 -3.21 -2.47 17.09
N TYR A 222 -2.43 -2.44 16.01
CA TYR A 222 -2.44 -1.34 15.06
C TYR A 222 -3.81 -1.19 14.39
N VAL A 223 -4.41 -2.29 13.95
CA VAL A 223 -5.75 -2.30 13.35
C VAL A 223 -6.81 -1.81 14.34
N ASP A 224 -6.75 -2.22 15.60
CA ASP A 224 -7.68 -1.76 16.64
C ASP A 224 -7.52 -0.26 16.92
N ILE A 225 -6.28 0.22 17.04
CA ILE A 225 -5.98 1.65 17.24
C ILE A 225 -6.49 2.47 16.05
N ALA A 226 -6.22 2.02 14.83
CA ALA A 226 -6.70 2.67 13.61
C ALA A 226 -8.22 2.71 13.56
N THR A 227 -8.88 1.57 13.76
CA THR A 227 -10.35 1.42 13.77
C THR A 227 -10.99 2.41 14.75
N ASN A 228 -10.54 2.40 16.01
CA ASN A 228 -11.08 3.26 17.05
C ASN A 228 -10.87 4.75 16.72
N LYS A 229 -9.69 5.11 16.19
CA LYS A 229 -9.38 6.50 15.81
C LYS A 229 -10.24 6.99 14.65
N PHE A 230 -10.44 6.16 13.63
CA PHE A 230 -11.33 6.50 12.51
C PHE A 230 -12.79 6.61 12.95
N GLN A 231 -13.26 5.75 13.87
CA GLN A 231 -14.62 5.84 14.43
C GLN A 231 -14.83 7.11 15.25
N GLU A 232 -13.94 7.41 16.20
CA GLU A 232 -13.96 8.63 17.02
C GLU A 232 -14.01 9.88 16.13
N MET A 233 -13.16 9.92 15.11
CA MET A 233 -13.12 11.03 14.17
C MET A 233 -14.44 11.15 13.38
N ARG A 234 -14.99 10.02 12.91
CA ARG A 234 -16.27 10.01 12.18
C ARG A 234 -17.42 10.56 13.04
N GLU A 235 -17.47 10.22 14.31
CA GLU A 235 -18.47 10.75 15.26
C GLU A 235 -18.30 12.25 15.48
N ASN A 236 -17.06 12.71 15.68
CA ASN A 236 -16.76 14.14 15.84
C ASN A 236 -17.14 14.94 14.59
N PHE A 237 -16.90 14.41 13.39
CA PHE A 237 -17.34 15.01 12.13
C PHE A 237 -18.87 15.06 11.99
N ARG A 238 -19.59 14.04 12.48
CA ARG A 238 -21.07 14.03 12.49
C ARG A 238 -21.62 15.10 13.43
N ARG A 239 -21.07 15.23 14.64
CA ARG A 239 -21.49 16.23 15.64
C ARG A 239 -21.25 17.67 15.17
N GLY A 240 -20.13 17.93 14.48
CA GLY A 240 -19.81 19.27 13.96
C GLY A 240 -20.69 19.75 12.80
N ARG A 241 -21.33 18.84 12.05
CA ARG A 241 -22.18 19.18 10.89
C ARG A 241 -23.67 19.39 11.26
N GLY A 242 -24.06 19.00 12.47
CA GLY A 242 -25.43 19.15 13.00
C GLY A 242 -25.68 20.48 13.72
N GLY A 243 -24.66 21.34 13.87
CA GLY A 243 -24.76 22.62 14.58
C GLY A 243 -25.28 23.81 13.77
N ASP A 244 -25.41 23.67 12.43
CA ASP A 244 -25.77 24.77 11.51
C ASP A 244 -27.21 24.66 10.95
N ARG A 245 -28.09 23.96 11.68
CA ARG A 245 -29.53 23.92 11.39
C ARG A 245 -30.33 24.38 12.62
N ARG A 246 -30.19 25.65 12.98
CA ARG A 246 -31.16 26.37 13.83
C ARG A 246 -31.33 27.78 13.31
#